data_AF-A0A223VSR1-F1
#
_entry.id   AF-A0A223VSR1-F1
#
_cell.length_a   1.000
_cell.length_b   1.000
_cell.length_c   1.000
_cell.angle_alpha   90.00
_cell.angle_beta   90.00
_cell.angle_gamma   90.00
#
_symmetry.space_group_name_H-M   'P 1'
#
loop_
_entity.id
_entity.type
_entity.pdbx_description
1 polymer ?
#
loop_
_entity_poly.entity_id
_entity_poly.type
_entity_poly.pdbx_seq_one_letter_code
_entity_poly.pdbx_strand_id
1 'polypeptide(L)'
;MSTIASTRTDATPQPAQLNETSLTSTSRPLESLSDQALTKKVLELAPALDPWGNEFFTLHTADRMAKGTQENGEPATQEQIETMKEFLARPDLYDHLDSLPYGSTPDGNIDLDSVAYIAGEISQVSDRKLMQLAKDFHTTYDTTDNGYVNYNELRKAEDRDIPELAKKVARELLARPELLKQLDIGVGFLGFAGKDDERYDVTNLDYMIKNSSKRVNYPSRSITV
;
A
#
# COMPACT_ATOMS: atom_id res chain seq x y z
N MET A 1 3.94 -95.59 -22.90
CA MET A 1 4.35 -95.24 -24.28
C MET A 1 3.55 -94.02 -24.74
N SER A 2 4.26 -93.03 -25.26
CA SER A 2 3.85 -91.95 -26.18
C SER A 2 2.79 -90.92 -25.78
N THR A 3 3.28 -89.90 -25.08
CA THR A 3 3.35 -88.47 -25.41
C THR A 3 2.49 -87.87 -26.54
N ILE A 4 1.77 -86.83 -26.10
CA ILE A 4 1.08 -85.69 -26.73
C ILE A 4 2.10 -84.70 -27.35
N ALA A 5 1.76 -84.03 -28.46
CA ALA A 5 2.36 -82.74 -28.80
C ALA A 5 1.40 -81.87 -29.62
N SER A 6 0.74 -80.92 -28.94
CA SER A 6 0.16 -79.71 -29.56
C SER A 6 1.18 -78.59 -29.39
N THR A 7 1.56 -77.96 -30.49
CA THR A 7 2.53 -76.86 -30.52
C THR A 7 1.93 -75.56 -30.01
N ARG A 8 2.75 -74.92 -29.19
CA ARG A 8 2.59 -73.68 -28.43
C ARG A 8 3.17 -72.51 -29.24
N THR A 9 2.52 -71.35 -29.19
CA THR A 9 3.15 -70.05 -29.46
C THR A 9 2.98 -69.19 -28.20
N ASP A 10 4.07 -69.04 -27.44
CA ASP A 10 4.29 -67.99 -26.43
C ASP A 10 4.34 -66.63 -27.16
N ALA A 11 3.89 -65.51 -26.59
CA ALA A 11 4.67 -64.55 -25.78
C ALA A 11 4.16 -63.15 -26.22
N THR A 12 3.97 -62.07 -25.45
CA THR A 12 4.23 -61.65 -24.07
C THR A 12 3.41 -60.35 -23.88
N PRO A 13 2.88 -60.03 -22.70
CA PRO A 13 2.12 -58.80 -22.46
C PRO A 13 2.97 -57.53 -22.59
N GLN A 14 2.36 -56.51 -23.18
CA GLN A 14 2.85 -55.15 -23.41
C GLN A 14 3.26 -54.46 -22.09
N PRO A 15 4.46 -53.85 -22.00
CA PRO A 15 4.87 -53.12 -20.80
C PRO A 15 4.03 -51.84 -20.66
N ALA A 16 3.52 -51.63 -19.45
CA ALA A 16 2.87 -50.40 -19.03
C ALA A 16 3.78 -49.20 -19.29
N GLN A 17 3.32 -48.23 -20.08
CA GLN A 17 3.95 -46.93 -20.17
C GLN A 17 3.67 -46.18 -18.87
N LEU A 18 4.71 -46.07 -18.04
CA LEU A 18 4.76 -45.13 -16.94
C LEU A 18 4.72 -43.72 -17.55
N ASN A 19 3.59 -43.03 -17.37
CA ASN A 19 3.48 -41.59 -17.60
C ASN A 19 4.26 -40.87 -16.48
N GLU A 20 5.58 -40.81 -16.63
CA GLU A 20 6.41 -39.84 -15.92
C GLU A 20 6.36 -38.51 -16.66
N THR A 21 5.45 -37.62 -16.27
CA THR A 21 5.78 -36.18 -16.17
C THR A 21 4.76 -35.48 -15.26
N SER A 22 4.82 -35.82 -13.96
CA SER A 22 4.42 -34.88 -12.91
C SER A 22 5.50 -33.80 -12.81
N LEU A 23 5.31 -32.69 -13.52
CA LEU A 23 5.95 -31.43 -13.15
C LEU A 23 4.87 -30.59 -12.47
N THR A 24 4.71 -30.80 -11.16
CA THR A 24 4.01 -29.86 -10.29
C THR A 24 4.74 -28.53 -10.37
N SER A 25 4.19 -27.58 -11.12
CA SER A 25 4.60 -26.18 -11.05
C SER A 25 4.36 -25.70 -9.62
N THR A 26 5.41 -25.68 -8.81
CA THR A 26 5.48 -25.09 -7.47
C THR A 26 5.51 -23.56 -7.54
N SER A 27 4.69 -22.97 -8.40
CA SER A 27 4.50 -21.52 -8.46
C SER A 27 3.78 -21.09 -7.20
N ARG A 28 4.30 -20.11 -6.46
CA ARG A 28 3.50 -19.50 -5.39
C ARG A 28 2.32 -18.76 -6.04
N PRO A 29 1.10 -18.80 -5.46
CA PRO A 29 -0.10 -18.28 -6.14
C PRO A 29 -0.01 -16.81 -6.58
N LEU A 30 0.77 -16.00 -5.85
CA LEU A 30 0.85 -14.54 -6.05
C LEU A 30 2.24 -14.07 -6.55
N GLU A 31 3.13 -14.99 -6.90
CA GLU A 31 4.52 -14.68 -7.30
C GLU A 31 4.61 -13.77 -8.54
N SER A 32 3.64 -13.87 -9.44
CA SER A 32 3.57 -13.07 -10.67
C SER A 32 3.10 -11.64 -10.45
N LEU A 33 2.59 -11.28 -9.27
CA LEU A 33 2.15 -9.92 -8.99
C LEU A 33 3.34 -8.97 -8.97
N SER A 34 3.16 -7.76 -9.52
CA SER A 34 4.10 -6.67 -9.25
C SER A 34 4.04 -6.26 -7.77
N ASP A 35 5.08 -5.60 -7.28
CA ASP A 35 5.10 -5.08 -5.91
C ASP A 35 3.92 -4.17 -5.64
N GLN A 36 3.61 -3.24 -6.55
CA GLN A 36 2.44 -2.39 -6.44
C GLN A 36 1.13 -3.19 -6.30
N ALA A 37 0.93 -4.23 -7.11
CA ALA A 37 -0.28 -5.05 -7.06
C ALA A 37 -0.36 -5.87 -5.77
N LEU A 38 0.77 -6.38 -5.28
CA LEU A 38 0.85 -7.07 -3.99
C LEU A 38 0.58 -6.10 -2.84
N THR A 39 1.20 -4.92 -2.83
CA THR A 39 0.98 -3.89 -1.80
C THR A 39 -0.47 -3.43 -1.76
N LYS A 40 -1.17 -3.37 -2.90
CA LYS A 40 -2.61 -3.12 -2.93
C LYS A 40 -3.40 -4.21 -2.19
N LYS A 41 -3.05 -5.48 -2.38
CA LYS A 41 -3.65 -6.57 -1.59
C LYS A 41 -3.31 -6.45 -0.11
N VAL A 42 -2.07 -6.11 0.25
CA VAL A 42 -1.68 -5.84 1.65
C VAL A 42 -2.55 -4.73 2.25
N LEU A 43 -2.80 -3.65 1.50
CA LEU A 43 -3.65 -2.54 1.94
C LEU A 43 -5.09 -2.98 2.23
N GLU A 44 -5.65 -3.84 1.39
CA GLU A 44 -7.00 -4.41 1.59
C GLU A 44 -7.11 -5.21 2.90
N LEU A 45 -5.98 -5.73 3.40
CA LEU A 45 -5.90 -6.45 4.67
C LEU A 45 -5.63 -5.54 5.88
N ALA A 46 -5.54 -4.22 5.70
CA ALA A 46 -5.24 -3.28 6.78
C ALA A 46 -6.09 -3.47 8.06
N PRO A 47 -7.41 -3.71 8.00
CA PRO A 47 -8.21 -3.94 9.21
C PRO A 47 -7.78 -5.19 10.03
N ALA A 48 -7.23 -6.21 9.37
CA ALA A 48 -6.75 -7.42 10.02
C ALA A 48 -5.28 -7.33 10.46
N LEU A 49 -4.48 -6.52 9.75
CA LEU A 49 -3.07 -6.25 10.08
C LEU A 49 -2.94 -5.25 11.22
N ASP A 50 -3.90 -4.34 11.37
CA ASP A 50 -3.91 -3.35 12.44
C ASP A 50 -5.33 -3.24 13.06
N PRO A 51 -5.75 -4.26 13.83
CA PRO A 51 -7.08 -4.30 14.41
C PRO A 51 -7.33 -3.23 15.49
N TRP A 52 -6.27 -2.55 15.94
CA TRP A 52 -6.35 -1.54 17.00
C TRP A 52 -6.16 -0.10 16.51
N GLY A 53 -5.96 0.11 15.20
CA GLY A 53 -5.79 1.44 14.62
C GLY A 53 -4.51 2.14 15.06
N ASN A 54 -3.41 1.39 15.16
CA ASN A 54 -2.06 1.92 15.38
C ASN A 54 -1.47 2.61 14.14
N GLU A 55 -2.08 2.40 12.97
CA GLU A 55 -1.71 2.93 11.66
C GLU A 55 -0.49 2.28 11.01
N PHE A 56 0.01 1.20 11.60
CA PHE A 56 1.10 0.39 11.08
C PHE A 56 0.89 -1.08 11.47
N PHE A 57 1.65 -1.96 10.83
CA PHE A 57 1.82 -3.35 11.28
C PHE A 57 3.31 -3.72 11.24
N THR A 58 3.68 -4.88 11.76
CA THR A 58 5.07 -5.33 11.81
C THR A 58 5.27 -6.61 11.00
N LEU A 59 6.53 -6.98 10.73
CA LEU A 59 6.84 -8.30 10.17
C LEU A 59 6.36 -9.45 11.08
N HIS A 60 6.30 -9.24 12.39
CA HIS A 60 5.73 -10.22 13.31
C HIS A 60 4.24 -10.46 13.04
N THR A 61 3.48 -9.38 12.83
CA THR A 61 2.06 -9.45 12.48
C THR A 61 1.84 -10.15 11.14
N ALA A 62 2.65 -9.82 10.13
CA ALA A 62 2.61 -10.48 8.82
C ALA A 62 2.94 -11.99 8.93
N ASP A 63 3.97 -12.36 9.69
CA ASP A 63 4.38 -13.75 9.91
C ASP A 63 3.31 -14.57 10.64
N ARG A 64 2.68 -13.99 11.68
CA ARG A 64 1.53 -14.62 12.35
C ARG A 64 0.39 -14.91 11.38
N MET A 65 0.03 -13.92 10.56
CA MET A 65 -1.05 -14.07 9.58
C MET A 65 -0.68 -15.10 8.49
N ALA A 66 0.57 -15.11 8.01
CA ALA A 66 1.08 -16.13 7.09
C ALA A 66 1.05 -17.56 7.68
N LYS A 67 1.11 -17.69 9.01
CA LYS A 67 0.98 -18.95 9.75
C LYS A 67 -0.46 -19.33 10.09
N GLY A 68 -1.44 -18.49 9.74
CA GLY A 68 -2.87 -18.79 9.88
C GLY A 68 -3.57 -18.09 11.04
N THR A 69 -2.95 -17.09 11.68
CA THR A 69 -3.55 -16.39 12.83
C THR A 69 -3.39 -14.88 12.69
N GLN A 70 -4.48 -14.15 12.79
CA GLN A 70 -4.49 -12.68 12.81
C GLN A 70 -3.90 -12.13 14.11
N GLU A 71 -3.61 -10.83 14.13
CA GLU A 71 -3.02 -10.16 15.28
C GLU A 71 -3.94 -10.22 16.52
N ASN A 72 -5.26 -10.10 16.31
CA ASN A 72 -6.30 -10.23 17.34
C ASN A 72 -6.57 -11.67 17.82
N GLY A 73 -5.90 -12.68 17.24
CA GLY A 73 -6.06 -14.10 17.61
C GLY A 73 -7.07 -14.88 16.77
N GLU A 74 -7.83 -14.24 15.89
CA GLU A 74 -8.76 -14.92 14.99
C GLU A 74 -8.02 -15.73 13.91
N PRO A 75 -8.62 -16.80 13.35
CA PRO A 75 -8.05 -17.50 12.21
C PRO A 75 -7.89 -16.58 10.99
N ALA A 76 -6.76 -16.68 10.29
CA ALA A 76 -6.57 -15.98 9.04
C ALA A 76 -7.28 -16.71 7.88
N THR A 77 -7.84 -15.94 6.93
CA THR A 77 -8.40 -16.50 5.70
C THR A 77 -7.30 -17.00 4.77
N GLN A 78 -7.65 -17.83 3.79
CA GLN A 78 -6.67 -18.32 2.82
C GLN A 78 -6.02 -17.17 2.02
N GLU A 79 -6.80 -16.15 1.65
CA GLU A 79 -6.28 -14.97 0.96
C GLU A 79 -5.29 -14.17 1.84
N GLN A 80 -5.60 -14.00 3.12
CA GLN A 80 -4.69 -13.36 4.08
C GLN A 80 -3.37 -14.13 4.20
N ILE A 81 -3.46 -15.46 4.34
CA ILE A 81 -2.29 -16.35 4.43
C ILE A 81 -1.42 -16.24 3.18
N GLU A 82 -2.03 -16.35 1.99
CA GLU A 82 -1.29 -16.31 0.71
C GLU A 82 -0.65 -14.95 0.46
N THR A 83 -1.37 -13.86 0.73
CA THR A 83 -0.87 -12.49 0.58
C THR A 83 0.32 -12.24 1.49
N MET A 84 0.24 -12.63 2.77
CA MET A 84 1.35 -12.42 3.71
C MET A 84 2.54 -13.33 3.44
N LYS A 85 2.32 -14.57 2.98
CA LYS A 85 3.42 -15.43 2.52
C LYS A 85 4.17 -14.81 1.35
N GLU A 86 3.46 -14.26 0.38
CA GLU A 86 4.11 -13.60 -0.75
C GLU A 86 4.82 -12.31 -0.33
N PHE A 87 4.19 -11.51 0.52
CA PHE A 87 4.79 -10.28 1.07
C PHE A 87 6.11 -10.56 1.81
N LEU A 88 6.12 -11.55 2.71
CA LEU A 88 7.32 -11.93 3.47
C LEU A 88 8.42 -12.54 2.61
N ALA A 89 8.07 -13.05 1.42
CA ALA A 89 9.04 -13.57 0.47
C ALA A 89 9.68 -12.47 -0.41
N ARG A 90 9.35 -11.19 -0.19
CA ARG A 90 9.90 -10.02 -0.90
C ARG A 90 10.60 -9.06 0.07
N PRO A 91 11.83 -9.37 0.50
CA PRO A 91 12.56 -8.53 1.45
C PRO A 91 12.74 -7.09 0.99
N ASP A 92 13.12 -6.91 -0.28
CA ASP A 92 13.30 -5.59 -0.86
C ASP A 92 12.02 -4.72 -0.80
N LEU A 93 10.83 -5.33 -0.90
CA LEU A 93 9.56 -4.62 -0.82
C LEU A 93 9.26 -4.14 0.61
N TYR A 94 9.36 -5.01 1.60
CA TYR A 94 9.06 -4.60 2.97
C TYR A 94 10.14 -3.67 3.53
N ASP A 95 11.42 -3.87 3.19
CA ASP A 95 12.52 -2.97 3.57
C ASP A 95 12.28 -1.57 2.99
N HIS A 96 11.82 -1.50 1.74
CA HIS A 96 11.43 -0.23 1.13
C HIS A 96 10.28 0.43 1.89
N LEU A 97 9.23 -0.32 2.25
CA LEU A 97 8.08 0.22 2.98
C LEU A 97 8.44 0.73 4.39
N ASP A 98 9.31 0.02 5.13
CA ASP A 98 9.81 0.39 6.48
C ASP A 98 10.77 1.60 6.42
N SER A 99 11.42 1.83 5.28
CA SER A 99 12.33 2.98 5.07
C SER A 99 11.66 4.28 4.64
N LEU A 100 10.33 4.28 4.46
CA LEU A 100 9.58 5.46 4.05
C LEU A 100 9.15 6.30 5.26
N PRO A 101 9.13 7.65 5.14
CA PRO A 101 9.58 8.46 4.01
C PRO A 101 11.12 8.52 3.92
N TYR A 102 11.68 8.37 2.71
CA TYR A 102 13.13 8.31 2.42
C TYR A 102 13.99 9.12 3.41
N GLY A 103 14.84 8.41 4.16
CA GLY A 103 15.71 9.00 5.19
C GLY A 103 15.20 8.82 6.62
N SER A 104 14.04 8.21 6.84
CA SER A 104 13.69 7.62 8.13
C SER A 104 14.58 6.42 8.41
N THR A 105 14.93 6.23 9.68
CA THR A 105 15.55 4.99 10.15
C THR A 105 14.48 3.90 10.14
N PRO A 106 14.70 2.75 9.47
CA PRO A 106 13.80 1.60 9.60
C PRO A 106 13.56 1.30 11.08
N ASP A 107 12.30 1.30 11.50
CA ASP A 107 11.90 1.13 12.91
C ASP A 107 11.15 -0.19 13.14
N GLY A 108 10.99 -0.98 12.07
CA GLY A 108 10.28 -2.26 12.06
C GLY A 108 8.77 -2.10 11.92
N ASN A 109 8.28 -0.88 11.72
CA ASN A 109 6.87 -0.59 11.48
C ASN A 109 6.63 -0.32 10.00
N ILE A 110 5.72 -1.10 9.42
CA ILE A 110 5.23 -0.88 8.07
C ILE A 110 4.01 0.03 8.18
N ASP A 111 4.23 1.32 7.98
CA ASP A 111 3.18 2.34 8.00
C ASP A 111 2.13 2.10 6.90
N LEU A 112 0.84 2.14 7.25
CA LEU A 112 -0.24 1.94 6.29
C LEU A 112 -0.32 3.06 5.25
N ASP A 113 0.20 4.24 5.55
CA ASP A 113 0.41 5.33 4.60
C ASP A 113 1.44 4.98 3.53
N SER A 114 2.54 4.32 3.91
CA SER A 114 3.57 3.85 2.99
C SER A 114 3.01 2.76 2.08
N VAL A 115 2.20 1.85 2.63
CA VAL A 115 1.48 0.83 1.86
C VAL A 115 0.51 1.48 0.86
N ALA A 116 -0.34 2.41 1.30
CA ALA A 116 -1.27 3.11 0.42
C ALA A 116 -0.57 3.90 -0.68
N TYR A 117 0.54 4.56 -0.35
CA TYR A 117 1.38 5.28 -1.30
C TYR A 117 1.96 4.38 -2.38
N ILE A 118 2.61 3.27 -2.00
CA ILE A 118 3.21 2.31 -2.95
C ILE A 118 2.13 1.58 -3.77
N ALA A 119 0.96 1.31 -3.20
CA ALA A 119 -0.19 0.79 -3.94
C ALA A 119 -0.72 1.80 -4.99
N GLY A 120 -0.41 3.09 -4.85
CA GLY A 120 -0.92 4.18 -5.69
C GLY A 120 -2.32 4.66 -5.30
N GLU A 121 -2.77 4.31 -4.09
CA GLU A 121 -4.09 4.58 -3.51
C GLU A 121 -4.04 5.84 -2.64
N ILE A 122 -3.80 6.99 -3.29
CA ILE A 122 -3.61 8.29 -2.60
C ILE A 122 -4.84 8.69 -1.78
N SER A 123 -6.04 8.28 -2.18
CA SER A 123 -7.25 8.52 -1.39
C SER A 123 -7.28 7.80 -0.04
N GLN A 124 -6.42 6.80 0.16
CA GLN A 124 -6.31 6.05 1.40
C GLN A 124 -5.16 6.52 2.30
N VAL A 125 -4.37 7.51 1.88
CA VAL A 125 -3.34 8.08 2.75
C VAL A 125 -3.96 9.02 3.79
N SER A 126 -3.31 9.14 4.93
CA SER A 126 -3.64 10.09 5.98
C SER A 126 -3.49 11.54 5.51
N ASP A 127 -4.20 12.48 6.13
CA ASP A 127 -3.99 13.93 5.90
C ASP A 127 -2.52 14.32 6.09
N ARG A 128 -1.82 13.73 7.06
CA ARG A 128 -0.39 14.01 7.33
C ARG A 128 0.47 13.61 6.13
N LYS A 129 0.27 12.41 5.59
CA LYS A 129 0.98 11.96 4.40
C LYS A 129 0.59 12.76 3.17
N LEU A 130 -0.69 13.09 3.02
CA LEU A 130 -1.18 13.94 1.93
C LEU A 130 -0.54 15.32 1.96
N MET A 131 -0.39 15.94 3.14
CA MET A 131 0.33 17.21 3.32
C MET A 131 1.82 17.08 3.01
N GLN A 132 2.47 15.97 3.36
CA GLN A 132 3.87 15.74 2.96
C GLN A 132 4.01 15.69 1.44
N LEU A 133 3.13 14.95 0.75
CA LEU A 133 3.12 14.89 -0.71
C LEU A 133 2.78 16.27 -1.33
N ALA A 134 1.87 17.02 -0.72
CA ALA A 134 1.55 18.39 -1.14
C ALA A 134 2.77 19.31 -1.04
N LYS A 135 3.57 19.17 0.02
CA LYS A 135 4.84 19.88 0.20
C LYS A 135 5.84 19.50 -0.88
N ASP A 136 6.00 18.21 -1.17
CA ASP A 136 6.93 17.73 -2.20
C ASP A 136 6.59 18.28 -3.60
N PHE A 137 5.30 18.44 -3.90
CA PHE A 137 4.81 19.01 -5.16
C PHE A 137 4.51 20.51 -5.11
N HIS A 138 4.84 21.23 -4.04
CA HIS A 138 4.46 22.64 -3.87
C HIS A 138 4.89 23.51 -5.05
N THR A 139 6.17 23.42 -5.46
CA THR A 139 6.71 24.16 -6.62
C THR A 139 6.12 23.71 -7.95
N THR A 140 5.58 22.50 -8.01
CA THR A 140 4.84 22.04 -9.19
C THR A 140 3.47 22.73 -9.25
N TYR A 141 2.84 23.00 -8.12
CA TYR A 141 1.52 23.65 -8.10
C TYR A 141 1.59 25.18 -8.21
N ASP A 142 2.56 25.84 -7.57
CA ASP A 142 2.72 27.31 -7.63
C ASP A 142 3.12 27.73 -9.05
N THR A 143 2.14 28.16 -9.83
CA THR A 143 2.33 28.59 -11.21
C THR A 143 2.76 30.05 -11.32
N THR A 144 2.68 30.80 -10.22
CA THR A 144 2.96 32.23 -10.18
C THR A 144 4.29 32.57 -9.52
N ASP A 145 5.00 31.57 -8.98
CA ASP A 145 6.28 31.68 -8.28
C ASP A 145 6.22 32.72 -7.15
N ASN A 146 5.09 32.78 -6.46
CA ASN A 146 4.84 33.73 -5.38
C ASN A 146 4.98 33.10 -3.99
N GLY A 147 5.29 31.80 -3.92
CA GLY A 147 5.46 31.03 -2.70
C GLY A 147 4.15 30.50 -2.11
N TYR A 148 3.02 30.66 -2.81
CA TYR A 148 1.71 30.18 -2.39
C TYR A 148 1.08 29.29 -3.46
N VAL A 149 0.32 28.30 -3.00
CA VAL A 149 -0.56 27.51 -3.86
C VAL A 149 -2.00 27.83 -3.51
N ASN A 150 -2.75 28.34 -4.48
CA ASN A 150 -4.17 28.62 -4.31
C ASN A 150 -5.07 27.48 -4.84
N TYR A 151 -6.34 27.48 -4.45
CA TYR A 151 -7.29 26.41 -4.84
C TYR A 151 -7.53 26.33 -6.35
N ASN A 152 -7.35 27.41 -7.10
CA ASN A 152 -7.47 27.40 -8.57
C ASN A 152 -6.27 26.71 -9.22
N GLU A 153 -5.07 26.86 -8.68
CA GLU A 153 -3.87 26.15 -9.14
C GLU A 153 -3.98 24.64 -8.91
N LEU A 154 -4.51 24.24 -7.75
CA LEU A 154 -4.84 22.83 -7.51
C LEU A 154 -5.88 22.31 -8.49
N ARG A 155 -6.96 23.05 -8.75
CA ARG A 155 -8.00 22.64 -9.71
C ARG A 155 -7.46 22.47 -11.12
N LYS A 156 -6.54 23.35 -11.53
CA LYS A 156 -5.89 23.29 -12.86
C LYS A 156 -4.82 22.21 -12.95
N ALA A 157 -4.39 21.61 -11.83
CA ALA A 157 -3.32 20.61 -11.83
C ALA A 157 -3.66 19.40 -12.71
N GLU A 158 -4.93 18.98 -12.77
CA GLU A 158 -5.36 17.82 -13.57
C GLU A 158 -5.13 18.00 -15.08
N ASP A 159 -5.36 19.22 -15.58
CA ASP A 159 -5.25 19.57 -17.00
C ASP A 159 -3.82 19.91 -17.43
N ARG A 160 -2.90 20.07 -16.49
CA ARG A 160 -1.50 20.42 -16.76
C ARG A 160 -0.66 19.19 -17.12
N ASP A 161 0.40 19.40 -17.88
CA ASP A 161 1.43 18.39 -18.12
C ASP A 161 2.41 18.35 -16.93
N ILE A 162 1.99 17.69 -15.86
CA ILE A 162 2.74 17.51 -14.61
C ILE A 162 2.69 16.02 -14.20
N PRO A 163 3.54 15.56 -13.26
CA PRO A 163 3.55 14.17 -12.84
C PRO A 163 2.17 13.68 -12.40
N GLU A 164 1.79 12.46 -12.80
CA GLU A 164 0.48 11.87 -12.49
C GLU A 164 0.20 11.79 -10.97
N LEU A 165 1.24 11.52 -10.19
CA LEU A 165 1.14 11.53 -8.73
C LEU A 165 0.77 12.92 -8.18
N ALA A 166 1.31 14.00 -8.76
CA ALA A 166 0.94 15.36 -8.39
C ALA A 166 -0.54 15.64 -8.70
N LYS A 167 -1.04 15.16 -9.84
CA LYS A 167 -2.47 15.27 -10.18
C LYS A 167 -3.36 14.57 -9.14
N LYS A 168 -2.99 13.34 -8.76
CA LYS A 168 -3.70 12.57 -7.72
C LYS A 168 -3.69 13.27 -6.36
N VAL A 169 -2.56 13.83 -5.96
CA VAL A 169 -2.42 14.58 -4.70
C VAL A 169 -3.28 15.85 -4.73
N ALA A 170 -3.26 16.62 -5.82
CA ALA A 170 -4.10 17.80 -5.96
C ALA A 170 -5.59 17.47 -5.91
N ARG A 171 -6.02 16.40 -6.60
CA ARG A 171 -7.40 15.88 -6.54
C ARG A 171 -7.80 15.51 -5.12
N GLU A 172 -6.94 14.78 -4.42
CA GLU A 172 -7.24 14.32 -3.06
C GLU A 172 -7.29 15.47 -2.06
N LEU A 173 -6.41 16.47 -2.17
CA LEU A 173 -6.51 17.70 -1.37
C LEU A 173 -7.86 18.38 -1.59
N LEU A 174 -8.28 18.56 -2.85
CA LEU A 174 -9.58 19.16 -3.19
C LEU A 174 -10.77 18.34 -2.67
N ALA A 175 -10.62 17.03 -2.55
CA ALA A 175 -11.64 16.14 -1.97
C ALA A 175 -11.73 16.24 -0.44
N ARG A 176 -10.77 16.90 0.24
CA ARG A 176 -10.71 17.11 1.70
C ARG A 176 -10.84 18.60 2.05
N PRO A 177 -12.03 19.21 1.89
CA PRO A 177 -12.21 20.66 2.06
C PRO A 177 -11.87 21.16 3.48
N GLU A 178 -12.10 20.35 4.52
CA GLU A 178 -11.71 20.70 5.89
C GLU A 178 -10.19 20.75 6.06
N LEU A 179 -9.44 19.85 5.42
CA LEU A 179 -7.98 19.88 5.41
C LEU A 179 -7.46 21.10 4.66
N LEU A 180 -8.02 21.37 3.47
CA LEU A 180 -7.65 22.56 2.70
C LEU A 180 -7.90 23.86 3.47
N LYS A 181 -9.04 23.97 4.15
CA LYS A 181 -9.36 25.11 5.00
C LYS A 181 -8.38 25.26 6.17
N GLN A 182 -7.96 24.16 6.78
CA GLN A 182 -6.95 24.19 7.83
C GLN A 182 -5.57 24.62 7.30
N LEU A 183 -5.19 24.17 6.10
CA LEU A 183 -3.95 24.58 5.43
C LEU A 183 -3.95 26.07 5.09
N ASP A 184 -5.09 26.58 4.62
CA ASP A 184 -5.30 27.98 4.27
C ASP A 184 -5.14 28.90 5.49
N ILE A 185 -5.87 28.60 6.56
CA ILE A 185 -5.72 29.33 7.83
C ILE A 185 -4.30 29.18 8.37
N GLY A 186 -3.76 27.95 8.38
CA GLY A 186 -2.38 27.64 8.74
C GLY A 186 -1.88 28.36 9.99
N VAL A 187 -0.64 28.84 9.92
CA VAL A 187 -0.02 29.71 10.94
C VAL A 187 0.70 30.86 10.25
N GLY A 188 0.35 32.08 10.65
CA GLY A 188 0.97 33.31 10.21
C GLY A 188 2.32 33.59 10.88
N PHE A 189 2.98 34.66 10.42
CA PHE A 189 4.35 35.06 10.73
C PHE A 189 4.72 35.20 12.23
N LEU A 190 3.73 35.32 13.12
CA LEU A 190 3.94 35.48 14.58
C LEU A 190 3.41 34.29 15.41
N GLY A 191 3.06 33.16 14.78
CA GLY A 191 2.49 32.02 15.48
C GLY A 191 0.97 32.11 15.73
N PHE A 192 0.31 33.16 15.23
CA PHE A 192 -1.16 33.26 15.21
C PHE A 192 -1.73 32.54 13.98
N ALA A 193 -3.02 32.20 14.03
CA ALA A 193 -3.74 31.75 12.83
C ALA A 193 -3.55 32.78 11.68
N GLY A 194 -3.28 32.27 10.48
CA GLY A 194 -3.24 33.06 9.26
C GLY A 194 -4.64 33.46 8.79
N LYS A 195 -4.74 33.87 7.53
CA LYS A 195 -6.01 34.31 6.93
C LYS A 195 -6.65 33.15 6.18
N ASP A 196 -7.97 33.13 6.16
CA ASP A 196 -8.75 32.33 5.22
C ASP A 196 -8.75 33.11 3.89
N ASP A 197 -7.79 32.80 3.01
CA ASP A 197 -7.63 33.45 1.70
C ASP A 197 -7.42 32.47 0.53
N GLU A 198 -7.89 31.23 0.71
CA GLU A 198 -7.91 30.11 -0.23
C GLU A 198 -6.53 29.71 -0.80
N ARG A 199 -5.47 29.83 0.01
CA ARG A 199 -4.11 29.46 -0.37
C ARG A 199 -3.26 29.00 0.80
N TYR A 200 -2.28 28.16 0.53
CA TYR A 200 -1.31 27.71 1.54
C TYR A 200 0.11 27.89 1.03
N ASP A 201 1.06 28.01 1.96
CA ASP A 201 2.49 27.96 1.69
C ASP A 201 3.17 26.74 2.35
N VAL A 202 4.47 26.57 2.10
CA VAL A 202 5.26 25.49 2.72
C VAL A 202 5.31 25.64 4.26
N THR A 203 5.22 26.85 4.79
CA THR A 203 5.22 27.09 6.25
C THR A 203 3.93 26.55 6.89
N ASN A 204 2.78 26.74 6.24
CA ASN A 204 1.51 26.15 6.68
C ASN A 204 1.59 24.63 6.68
N LEU A 205 2.12 24.03 5.61
CA LEU A 205 2.33 22.59 5.52
C LEU A 205 3.26 22.08 6.62
N ASP A 206 4.42 22.70 6.82
CA ASP A 206 5.38 22.30 7.86
C ASP A 206 4.79 22.41 9.26
N TYR A 207 4.06 23.48 9.54
CA TYR A 207 3.38 23.65 10.82
C TYR A 207 2.33 22.55 11.03
N MET A 208 1.47 22.31 10.05
CA MET A 208 0.39 21.33 10.16
C MET A 208 0.92 19.90 10.24
N ILE A 209 1.95 19.54 9.46
CA ILE A 209 2.62 18.24 9.54
C ILE A 209 3.23 18.04 10.94
N LYS A 210 3.89 19.06 11.49
CA LYS A 210 4.50 19.01 12.83
C LYS A 210 3.47 18.87 13.95
N ASN A 211 2.33 19.54 13.84
CA ASN A 211 1.30 19.60 14.90
C ASN A 211 0.12 18.65 14.70
N SER A 212 0.04 17.97 13.55
CA SER A 212 -0.90 16.88 13.35
C SER A 212 -0.58 15.73 14.31
N SER A 213 -1.57 15.35 15.12
CA SER A 213 -1.45 14.13 15.91
C SER A 213 -1.37 12.93 14.95
N LYS A 214 -0.60 11.89 15.32
CA LYS A 214 -0.57 10.64 14.56
C LYS A 214 -1.96 10.00 14.38
N ARG A 215 -2.99 10.42 15.13
CA ARG A 215 -4.39 10.00 14.93
C ARG A 215 -5.00 10.84 13.82
N VAL A 216 -4.69 10.48 12.59
CA VAL A 216 -5.07 11.27 11.43
C VAL A 216 -6.44 10.81 10.91
N ASN A 217 -7.25 11.74 10.40
CA ASN A 217 -8.49 11.39 9.71
C ASN A 217 -8.14 10.63 8.43
N TYR A 218 -8.31 9.31 8.44
CA TYR A 218 -8.51 8.57 7.19
C TYR A 218 -9.94 8.85 6.71
N PRO A 219 -10.16 9.12 5.41
CA PRO A 219 -11.50 9.16 4.87
C PRO A 219 -12.13 7.76 5.02
N SER A 220 -12.87 7.58 6.11
CA SER A 220 -13.69 6.41 6.46
C SER A 220 -13.04 5.03 6.24
N ARG A 221 -12.11 4.64 7.12
CA ARG A 221 -12.01 3.23 7.53
C ARG A 221 -13.07 2.98 8.61
N SER A 222 -14.34 3.11 8.23
CA SER A 222 -15.44 2.78 9.13
C SER A 222 -15.39 1.28 9.37
N ILE A 223 -14.85 0.87 10.51
CA ILE A 223 -15.10 -0.47 11.06
C ILE A 223 -16.61 -0.56 11.19
N THR A 224 -17.24 -1.34 10.32
CA THR A 224 -18.60 -1.77 10.57
C THR A 224 -18.48 -2.77 11.72
N VAL A 225 -18.83 -2.32 12.92
CA VAL A 225 -18.96 -3.17 14.12
C VAL A 225 -20.15 -4.09 13.95
#